data_AF-A0A078FHF6-F1
#
_entry.id   AF-A0A078FHF6-F1
#
_cell.length_a   1.000
_cell.length_b   1.000
_cell.length_c   1.000
_cell.angle_alpha   90.00
_cell.angle_beta   90.00
_cell.angle_gamma   90.00
#
_symmetry.space_group_name_H-M   'P 1'
#
loop_
_entity.id
_entity.type
_entity.pdbx_description
1 polymer ?
#
loop_
_entity_poly.entity_id
_entity_poly.type
_entity_poly.pdbx_seq_one_letter_code
_entity_poly.pdbx_strand_id
1 'polypeptide(L)'
;MEVKTSNSPSFGWKSIMAAQDLLAAGLRRRIGSGYNTRVWSEPWIPTIPPRPPKDNGSHRDHDLFVNHLIDQSSKTWKLDSLLSLFDPGDIPLITTQPQLQ
;
A
#
# COMPACT_ATOMS: atom_id res chain seq x y z
N MET A 1 -40.32 19.01 -32.99
CA MET A 1 -39.68 18.78 -31.67
C MET A 1 -38.78 17.57 -31.82
N GLU A 2 -37.46 17.74 -31.91
CA GLU A 2 -36.54 16.60 -31.84
C GLU A 2 -35.31 17.01 -31.03
N VAL A 3 -35.03 16.20 -30.00
CA VAL A 3 -34.11 16.48 -28.90
C VAL A 3 -32.97 15.47 -28.97
N LYS A 4 -31.78 16.01 -29.25
CA LYS A 4 -30.49 15.81 -28.56
C LYS A 4 -29.67 14.51 -28.70
N THR A 5 -28.40 14.82 -29.02
CA THR A 5 -27.13 14.29 -28.47
C THR A 5 -26.42 13.21 -29.28
N SER A 6 -25.40 13.68 -30.02
CA SER A 6 -24.26 12.89 -30.46
C SER A 6 -23.47 12.38 -29.26
N ASN A 7 -23.49 11.07 -29.06
CA ASN A 7 -22.69 10.34 -28.08
C ASN A 7 -21.26 10.18 -28.60
N SER A 8 -20.37 11.10 -28.22
CA SER A 8 -18.93 11.01 -28.53
C SER A 8 -18.25 9.96 -27.63
N PRO A 9 -17.45 9.03 -28.17
CA PRO A 9 -16.85 7.96 -27.38
C PRO A 9 -15.64 8.46 -26.57
N SER A 10 -15.77 8.42 -25.24
CA SER A 10 -14.73 8.06 -24.26
C SER A 10 -13.28 8.56 -24.51
N PHE A 11 -13.06 9.87 -24.46
CA PHE A 11 -11.71 10.46 -24.32
C PHE A 11 -11.32 10.82 -22.88
N GLY A 12 -12.21 10.66 -21.89
CA GLY A 12 -11.94 11.00 -20.48
C GLY A 12 -11.21 9.91 -19.66
N TRP A 13 -11.15 8.68 -20.15
CA TRP A 13 -10.66 7.53 -19.34
C TRP A 13 -9.14 7.43 -19.29
N LYS A 14 -8.42 8.01 -20.25
CA LYS A 14 -6.95 8.04 -20.24
C LYS A 14 -6.38 9.04 -19.23
N SER A 15 -7.04 10.19 -19.05
CA SER A 15 -6.60 11.22 -18.11
C SER A 15 -6.77 10.80 -16.64
N ILE A 16 -7.82 10.02 -16.34
CA ILE A 16 -8.04 9.47 -14.98
C ILE A 16 -7.00 8.40 -14.65
N MET A 17 -6.69 7.51 -15.59
CA MET A 17 -5.67 6.46 -15.37
C MET A 17 -4.26 7.04 -15.21
N ALA A 18 -3.89 8.04 -16.00
CA ALA A 18 -2.59 8.72 -15.86
C ALA A 18 -2.50 9.55 -14.57
N ALA A 19 -3.61 10.16 -14.13
CA ALA A 19 -3.67 10.84 -12.85
C ALA A 19 -3.61 9.86 -11.67
N GLN A 20 -4.13 8.63 -11.80
CA GLN A 20 -4.03 7.59 -10.78
C GLN A 20 -2.58 7.12 -10.58
N ASP A 21 -1.80 7.01 -11.66
CA ASP A 21 -0.38 6.65 -11.62
C ASP A 21 0.47 7.79 -11.01
N LEU A 22 0.18 9.04 -11.37
CA LEU A 22 0.83 10.23 -10.81
C LEU A 22 0.44 10.49 -9.34
N LEU A 23 -0.81 10.21 -8.97
CA LEU A 23 -1.27 10.21 -7.58
C LEU A 23 -0.67 9.04 -6.80
N ALA A 24 -0.41 7.88 -7.41
CA ALA A 24 0.28 6.77 -6.77
C ALA A 24 1.77 7.05 -6.50
N ALA A 25 2.39 7.92 -7.30
CA ALA A 25 3.77 8.38 -7.09
C ALA A 25 3.89 9.48 -6.01
N GLY A 26 2.84 10.28 -5.77
CA GLY A 26 2.83 11.39 -4.82
C GLY A 26 2.09 11.13 -3.50
N LEU A 27 1.06 10.27 -3.49
CA LEU A 27 0.46 9.80 -2.25
C LEU A 27 1.37 8.73 -1.67
N ARG A 28 2.02 9.06 -0.56
CA ARG A 28 2.38 8.10 0.50
C ARG A 28 1.32 7.01 0.49
N ARG A 29 1.61 5.81 -0.04
CA ARG A 29 0.63 4.71 -0.06
C ARG A 29 0.32 4.42 1.40
N ARG A 30 -0.77 5.00 1.88
CA ARG A 30 -1.26 4.77 3.23
C ARG A 30 -1.78 3.36 3.19
N ILE A 31 -1.12 2.45 3.91
CA ILE A 31 -1.65 1.12 4.15
C ILE A 31 -3.03 1.33 4.78
N GLY A 32 -4.09 1.05 4.01
CA GLY A 32 -5.45 1.02 4.51
C GLY A 32 -5.63 -0.25 5.33
N SER A 33 -6.48 -1.16 4.87
CA SER A 33 -6.76 -2.42 5.56
C SER A 33 -5.63 -3.47 5.43
N GLY A 34 -4.70 -3.29 4.48
CA GLY A 34 -3.57 -4.20 4.23
C GLY A 34 -3.92 -5.53 3.58
N TYR A 35 -5.20 -5.80 3.28
CA TYR A 35 -5.68 -7.09 2.73
C TYR A 35 -5.26 -7.34 1.28
N ASN A 36 -4.90 -6.31 0.54
CA ASN A 36 -4.46 -6.41 -0.86
C ASN A 36 -3.02 -5.92 -1.08
N THR A 37 -2.26 -5.75 0.01
CA THR A 37 -0.85 -5.33 -0.06
C THR A 37 0.02 -6.49 0.37
N ARG A 38 0.79 -7.03 -0.56
CA ARG A 38 1.79 -8.07 -0.28
C ARG A 38 3.03 -7.43 0.35
N VAL A 39 3.51 -8.03 1.43
CA VAL A 39 4.58 -7.47 2.24
C VAL A 39 5.87 -7.31 1.43
N TRP A 40 6.28 -8.34 0.69
CA TRP A 40 7.61 -8.37 0.07
C TRP A 40 7.67 -7.89 -1.38
N SER A 41 6.52 -7.79 -2.06
CA SER A 41 6.48 -7.38 -3.47
C SER A 41 6.03 -5.94 -3.68
N GLU A 42 5.22 -5.38 -2.78
CA GLU A 42 4.70 -4.02 -2.93
C GLU A 42 5.59 -2.98 -2.25
N PRO A 43 5.79 -1.79 -2.85
CA PRO A 43 6.60 -0.74 -2.27
C PRO A 43 5.82 0.11 -1.25
N TRP A 44 5.57 -0.45 -0.06
CA TRP A 44 4.73 0.17 0.96
C TRP A 44 5.48 0.83 2.13
N ILE A 45 6.80 0.68 2.20
CA ILE A 45 7.63 1.39 3.18
C ILE A 45 7.82 2.83 2.72
N PRO A 46 7.63 3.83 3.61
CA PRO A 46 7.60 5.24 3.24
C PRO A 46 9.01 5.83 3.10
N THR A 47 9.86 5.23 2.27
CA THR A 47 11.16 5.78 1.85
C THR A 47 11.04 6.55 0.54
N ILE A 48 12.14 7.19 0.11
CA ILE A 48 12.24 7.87 -1.18
C ILE A 48 13.38 7.22 -1.98
N PRO A 49 13.09 6.44 -3.05
CA PRO A 49 11.75 6.03 -3.51
C PRO A 49 11.08 5.02 -2.53
N PRO A 50 9.74 4.86 -2.57
CA PRO A 50 9.05 3.82 -1.83
C PRO A 50 9.56 2.44 -2.21
N ARG A 51 9.64 1.53 -1.24
CA ARG A 51 10.21 0.18 -1.44
C ARG A 51 9.55 -0.86 -0.55
N PRO A 52 9.70 -2.16 -0.84
CA PRO A 52 9.35 -3.21 0.12
C PRO A 52 10.30 -3.20 1.33
N PRO A 53 9.85 -3.74 2.49
CA PRO A 53 10.70 -3.88 3.65
C PRO A 53 11.85 -4.84 3.40
N LYS A 54 12.94 -4.63 4.12
CA LYS A 54 14.06 -5.56 4.19
C LYS A 54 13.71 -6.67 5.18
N ASP A 55 14.05 -7.90 4.83
CA ASP A 55 14.01 -9.01 5.78
C ASP A 55 15.19 -8.92 6.75
N ASN A 56 15.09 -9.65 7.86
CA ASN A 56 16.17 -9.83 8.84
C ASN A 56 17.01 -11.10 8.60
N GLY A 57 16.98 -11.66 7.38
CA GLY A 57 17.51 -12.99 7.06
C GLY A 57 16.50 -14.13 7.22
N SER A 58 15.26 -13.83 7.60
CA SER A 58 14.15 -14.79 7.61
C SER A 58 13.62 -15.08 6.20
N HIS A 59 12.90 -16.21 6.06
CA HIS A 59 12.27 -16.59 4.80
C HIS A 59 11.19 -15.59 4.40
N ARG A 60 11.24 -15.13 3.14
CA ARG A 60 10.22 -14.23 2.57
C ARG A 60 9.01 -15.04 2.12
N ASP A 61 7.99 -15.08 2.96
CA ASP A 61 6.70 -15.64 2.59
C ASP A 61 5.96 -14.71 1.59
N HIS A 62 5.92 -15.11 0.31
CA HIS A 62 5.31 -14.33 -0.76
C HIS A 62 3.78 -14.17 -0.63
N ASP A 63 3.12 -15.00 0.18
CA ASP A 63 1.69 -14.93 0.46
C ASP A 63 1.40 -14.14 1.75
N LEU A 64 2.42 -13.50 2.34
CA LEU A 64 2.26 -12.62 3.48
C LEU A 64 1.70 -11.26 3.06
N PHE A 65 0.53 -10.93 3.59
CA PHE A 65 -0.13 -9.64 3.42
C PHE A 65 0.06 -8.74 4.63
N VAL A 66 -0.01 -7.43 4.40
CA VAL A 66 0.17 -6.42 5.46
C VAL A 66 -0.91 -6.54 6.55
N ASN A 67 -2.12 -6.97 6.21
CA ASN A 67 -3.18 -7.24 7.20
C ASN A 67 -2.78 -8.28 8.27
N HIS A 68 -1.90 -9.23 7.96
CA HIS A 68 -1.46 -10.28 8.88
C HIS A 68 -0.53 -9.70 9.96
N LEU A 69 0.18 -8.62 9.63
CA LEU A 69 1.04 -7.85 10.53
C LEU A 69 0.26 -6.89 11.43
N ILE A 70 -1.04 -6.72 11.18
CA ILE A 70 -1.91 -5.82 11.93
C ILE A 70 -2.84 -6.66 12.80
N ASP A 71 -2.95 -6.32 14.07
CA ASP A 71 -4.00 -6.81 14.94
C ASP A 71 -5.30 -6.08 14.61
N GLN A 72 -6.29 -6.82 14.12
CA GLN A 72 -7.57 -6.25 13.68
C GLN A 72 -8.46 -5.81 14.85
N SER A 73 -8.21 -6.31 16.06
CA SER A 73 -8.94 -5.95 17.28
C SER A 73 -8.39 -4.66 17.88
N SER A 74 -7.08 -4.56 18.06
CA SER A 74 -6.45 -3.37 18.64
C SER A 74 -6.12 -2.28 17.60
N LYS A 75 -6.17 -2.61 16.30
CA LYS A 75 -5.73 -1.75 15.19
C LYS A 75 -4.28 -1.31 15.31
N THR A 76 -3.44 -2.15 15.93
CA THR A 76 -2.01 -1.91 16.10
C THR A 76 -1.18 -2.91 15.29
N TRP A 77 0.04 -2.53 14.95
CA TRP A 77 1.01 -3.47 14.40
C TRP A 77 1.39 -4.53 15.43
N LYS A 78 1.53 -5.77 14.99
CA LYS A 78 2.05 -6.89 15.78
C LYS A 78 3.57 -6.78 15.84
N LEU A 79 4.08 -6.11 16.87
CA LEU A 79 5.52 -5.86 17.02
C LEU A 79 6.35 -7.14 16.99
N ASP A 80 5.87 -8.23 17.61
CA ASP A 80 6.55 -9.53 17.57
C ASP A 80 6.74 -10.05 16.14
N SER A 81 5.70 -9.92 15.29
CA SER A 81 5.78 -10.29 13.87
C SER A 81 6.73 -9.37 13.11
N LEU A 82 6.72 -8.06 13.41
CA LEU A 82 7.63 -7.12 12.76
C LEU A 82 9.09 -7.43 13.10
N LEU A 83 9.41 -7.65 14.38
CA LEU A 83 10.75 -7.96 14.88
C LEU A 83 11.27 -9.30 14.34
N SER A 84 10.37 -10.28 14.15
CA SER A 84 10.73 -11.59 13.63
C SER A 84 10.93 -11.63 12.11
N LEU A 85 10.38 -10.67 11.36
CA LEU A 85 10.38 -10.71 9.88
C LEU A 85 11.24 -9.62 9.25
N PHE A 86 11.26 -8.42 9.82
CA PHE A 86 11.86 -7.25 9.18
C PHE A 86 13.18 -6.83 9.82
N ASP A 87 13.99 -6.15 9.01
CA ASP A 87 15.15 -5.41 9.49
C ASP A 87 14.72 -4.37 10.53
N PRO A 88 15.44 -4.24 11.66
CA PRO A 88 15.09 -3.30 12.72
C PRO A 88 15.11 -1.83 12.26
N GLY A 89 15.80 -1.49 11.17
CA GLY A 89 15.76 -0.16 10.55
C GLY A 89 14.43 0.16 9.87
N ASP A 90 13.67 -0.85 9.44
CA ASP A 90 12.38 -0.66 8.76
C ASP A 90 11.19 -0.65 9.73
N ILE A 91 11.31 -1.29 10.89
CA ILE A 91 10.28 -1.31 11.95
C ILE A 91 9.77 0.10 12.32
N PRO A 92 10.64 1.09 12.65
CA PRO A 92 10.15 2.42 13.00
C PRO A 92 9.44 3.12 11.84
N LEU A 93 9.80 2.80 10.59
CA LEU A 93 9.13 3.35 9.40
C LEU A 93 7.72 2.79 9.23
N ILE A 94 7.50 1.53 9.60
CA ILE A 94 6.21 0.84 9.58
C ILE A 94 5.31 1.36 10.72
N THR A 95 5.83 1.39 11.94
CA THR A 95 5.04 1.78 13.13
C THR A 95 4.66 3.26 13.13
N THR A 96 5.43 4.11 12.42
CA THR A 96 5.12 5.54 12.25
C THR A 96 3.94 5.78 11.28
N GLN A 97 3.53 4.79 10.49
CA GLN A 97 2.42 4.96 9.55
C GLN A 97 1.04 4.98 10.27
N PRO A 98 0.24 6.05 10.11
CA PRO A 98 -1.07 6.15 10.75
C PRO A 98 -2.09 5.23 10.05
N GLN A 99 -2.62 4.26 10.78
CA GLN A 99 -3.69 3.37 10.32
C GLN A 99 -4.96 4.18 10.04
N LEU A 100 -5.59 4.00 8.87
CA LEU A 100 -6.91 4.58 8.57
C LEU A 100 -8.00 3.69 9.16
N GLN A 101 -8.96 4.34 9.84
CA GLN A 101 -10.25 3.77 10.23
C GLN A 101 -11.08 3.46 8.98
#